data_AF-A0A3C0FNV7-F1
#
_entry.id   AF-A0A3C0FNV7-F1
#
_cell.length_a   1.000
_cell.length_b   1.000
_cell.length_c   1.000
_cell.angle_alpha   90.00
_cell.angle_beta   90.00
_cell.angle_gamma   90.00
#
_symmetry.space_group_name_H-M   'P 1'
#
loop_
_entity.id
_entity.type
_entity.pdbx_description
1 polymer ?
#
loop_
_entity_poly.entity_id
_entity_poly.type
_entity_poly.pdbx_seq_one_letter_code
_entity_poly.pdbx_strand_id
1 'polypeptide(L)'
;TAEYKLLKSQLQKAQKALSEASRPQLVSKAQSETDQVIERHLMAGGACVVDGTGEFVRLRGLLTMLGKSDGNLVRHVGRRLLFDDQDIEEEIAAALAPRVELDGGGWIAIDPATALCAIDINAAGADAGRDSETRAVDVNLRAATEIVHQIRLRNIGGLVVIDPLRMKSRAGRDKF
;
A
#
# COMPACT_ATOMS: atom_id res chain seq x y z
N THR A 1 -17.09 16.80 14.16
CA THR A 1 -16.49 16.87 12.80
C THR A 1 -17.42 16.21 11.79
N ALA A 2 -17.20 16.36 10.48
CA ALA A 2 -17.98 15.70 9.43
C ALA A 2 -17.91 14.16 9.55
N GLU A 3 -16.74 13.65 9.89
CA GLU A 3 -16.48 12.24 10.19
C GLU A 3 -17.37 11.69 11.33
N TYR A 4 -17.51 12.43 12.44
CA TYR A 4 -18.43 12.03 13.52
C TYR A 4 -19.88 11.89 13.05
N LYS A 5 -20.35 12.79 12.18
CA LYS A 5 -21.71 12.73 11.63
C LYS A 5 -21.89 11.50 10.73
N LEU A 6 -20.89 11.19 9.91
CA LEU A 6 -20.86 9.99 9.06
C LEU A 6 -20.93 8.72 9.91
N LEU A 7 -20.02 8.56 10.88
CA LEU A 7 -19.97 7.39 11.76
C LEU A 7 -21.26 7.23 12.58
N LYS A 8 -21.82 8.33 13.09
CA LYS A 8 -23.11 8.31 13.80
C LYS A 8 -24.26 7.85 12.90
N SER A 9 -24.30 8.31 11.65
CA SER A 9 -25.32 7.88 10.68
C SER A 9 -25.19 6.39 10.34
N GLN A 10 -23.96 5.89 10.14
CA GLN A 10 -23.69 4.48 9.91
C GLN A 10 -24.14 3.62 11.10
N LEU A 11 -23.81 4.05 12.32
CA LEU A 11 -24.24 3.36 13.54
C LEU A 11 -25.77 3.30 13.67
N GLN A 12 -26.46 4.42 13.43
CA GLN A 12 -27.93 4.48 13.49
C GLN A 12 -28.58 3.54 12.47
N LYS A 13 -28.04 3.47 11.24
CA LYS A 13 -28.52 2.53 10.22
C LYS A 13 -28.32 1.08 10.65
N ALA A 14 -27.14 0.76 11.20
CA ALA A 14 -26.84 -0.59 11.69
C ALA A 14 -27.76 -0.99 12.87
N GLN A 15 -28.00 -0.08 13.81
CA GLN A 15 -28.91 -0.30 14.94
C GLN A 15 -30.36 -0.53 14.46
N LYS A 16 -30.82 0.26 13.48
CA LYS A 16 -32.16 0.07 12.89
C LYS A 16 -32.27 -1.29 12.19
N ALA A 17 -31.31 -1.62 11.33
CA ALA A 17 -31.27 -2.91 10.64
C ALA A 17 -31.23 -4.10 11.62
N LEU A 18 -30.54 -3.95 12.76
CA LEU A 18 -30.52 -4.94 13.82
C LEU A 18 -31.90 -5.09 14.50
N SER A 19 -32.57 -3.97 14.81
CA SER A 19 -33.89 -4.00 15.46
C SER A 19 -34.99 -4.60 14.59
N GLU A 20 -34.86 -4.52 13.26
CA GLU A 20 -35.81 -5.04 12.28
C GLU A 20 -35.44 -6.46 11.80
N ALA A 21 -34.34 -7.05 12.30
CA ALA A 21 -33.85 -8.35 11.86
C ALA A 21 -34.71 -9.51 12.37
N SER A 22 -35.34 -10.24 11.45
CA SER A 22 -36.08 -11.48 11.77
C SER A 22 -35.24 -12.76 11.62
N ARG A 23 -34.05 -12.65 11.02
CA ARG A 23 -33.09 -13.75 10.76
C ARG A 23 -31.66 -13.19 10.79
N PRO A 24 -30.62 -14.03 10.94
CA PRO A 24 -29.23 -13.58 10.83
C PRO A 24 -29.00 -12.84 9.50
N GLN A 25 -28.59 -11.57 9.59
CA GLN A 25 -28.31 -10.72 8.44
C GLN A 25 -27.12 -9.81 8.69
N LEU A 26 -26.43 -9.43 7.62
CA LEU A 26 -25.37 -8.43 7.66
C LEU A 26 -25.97 -7.04 7.90
N VAL A 27 -25.79 -6.49 9.10
CA VAL A 27 -26.34 -5.16 9.47
C VAL A 27 -25.43 -3.99 9.06
N SER A 28 -24.13 -4.26 8.96
CA SER A 28 -23.12 -3.31 8.51
C SER A 28 -21.92 -4.07 7.99
N LYS A 29 -21.44 -3.71 6.79
CA LYS A 29 -20.20 -4.24 6.24
C LYS A 29 -19.06 -3.34 6.71
N ALA A 30 -18.04 -3.93 7.33
CA ALA A 30 -16.81 -3.20 7.61
C ALA A 30 -16.19 -2.73 6.28
N GLN A 31 -15.59 -1.56 6.31
CA GLN A 31 -14.88 -1.01 5.18
C GLN A 31 -13.63 -1.85 4.86
N SER A 32 -13.36 -2.09 3.58
CA SER A 32 -12.15 -2.81 3.17
C SER A 32 -10.89 -1.98 3.44
N GLU A 33 -9.72 -2.62 3.57
CA GLU A 33 -8.44 -1.92 3.71
C GLU A 33 -8.15 -1.04 2.49
N THR A 34 -8.47 -1.54 1.29
CA THR A 34 -8.35 -0.79 0.04
C THR A 34 -9.20 0.48 0.06
N ASP A 35 -10.46 0.39 0.49
CA ASP A 35 -11.33 1.56 0.62
C ASP A 35 -10.79 2.57 1.63
N GLN A 36 -10.22 2.10 2.75
CA GLN A 36 -9.63 3.00 3.75
C GLN A 36 -8.41 3.74 3.19
N VAL A 37 -7.57 3.08 2.39
CA VAL A 37 -6.40 3.70 1.73
C VAL A 37 -6.86 4.73 0.70
N ILE A 38 -7.82 4.38 -0.15
CA ILE A 38 -8.38 5.29 -1.17
C ILE A 38 -8.99 6.52 -0.50
N GLU A 39 -9.80 6.33 0.55
CA GLU A 39 -10.40 7.44 1.27
C GLU A 39 -9.36 8.32 1.94
N ARG A 40 -8.36 7.76 2.61
CA ARG A 40 -7.27 8.56 3.22
C ARG A 40 -6.50 9.38 2.18
N HIS A 41 -6.18 8.77 1.03
CA HIS A 41 -5.50 9.43 -0.08
C HIS A 41 -6.32 10.59 -0.63
N LEU A 42 -7.61 10.36 -0.90
CA LEU A 42 -8.55 11.38 -1.36
C LEU A 42 -8.75 12.50 -0.33
N MET A 43 -8.81 12.15 0.96
CA MET A 43 -8.97 13.12 2.06
C MET A 43 -7.77 14.05 2.21
N ALA A 44 -6.57 13.54 1.89
CA ALA A 44 -5.33 14.30 1.79
C ALA A 44 -5.26 15.16 0.51
N GLY A 45 -6.25 15.08 -0.38
CA GLY A 45 -6.27 15.80 -1.64
C GLY A 45 -5.46 15.11 -2.74
N GLY A 46 -5.17 13.82 -2.61
CA GLY A 46 -4.49 13.05 -3.65
C GLY A 46 -5.32 12.93 -4.93
N ALA A 47 -4.64 12.86 -6.08
CA ALA A 47 -5.26 12.54 -7.36
C ALA A 47 -5.71 11.07 -7.40
N CYS A 48 -6.89 10.80 -7.93
CA CYS A 48 -7.45 9.46 -8.04
C CYS A 48 -8.17 9.32 -9.38
N VAL A 49 -7.71 8.37 -10.20
CA VAL A 49 -8.40 7.96 -11.42
C VAL A 49 -9.16 6.68 -11.13
N VAL A 50 -10.43 6.64 -11.51
CA VAL A 50 -11.34 5.53 -11.18
C VAL A 50 -11.99 5.01 -12.45
N ASP A 51 -11.87 3.71 -12.67
CA ASP A 51 -12.62 3.03 -13.71
C ASP A 51 -14.01 2.62 -13.21
N GLY A 52 -15.01 2.78 -14.08
CA GLY A 52 -16.41 2.49 -13.78
C GLY A 52 -17.22 3.65 -13.19
N THR A 53 -18.44 3.82 -13.73
CA THR A 53 -19.36 4.88 -13.31
C THR A 53 -19.85 4.72 -11.87
N GLY A 54 -20.07 3.48 -11.41
CA GLY A 54 -20.57 3.20 -10.07
C GLY A 54 -19.61 3.66 -8.98
N GLU A 55 -18.34 3.29 -9.11
CA GLU A 55 -17.29 3.66 -8.14
C GLU A 55 -17.01 5.16 -8.14
N PHE A 56 -16.98 5.80 -9.30
CA PHE A 56 -16.84 7.25 -9.39
C PHE A 56 -17.97 7.99 -8.64
N VAL A 57 -19.23 7.58 -8.84
CA VAL A 57 -20.37 8.18 -8.13
C VAL A 57 -20.29 7.94 -6.63
N ARG A 58 -19.87 6.73 -6.21
CA ARG A 58 -19.67 6.38 -4.79
C ARG A 58 -18.65 7.30 -4.11
N LEU A 59 -17.46 7.42 -4.70
CA LEU A 59 -16.36 8.22 -4.14
C LEU A 59 -16.67 9.71 -4.15
N ARG A 60 -17.30 10.23 -5.22
CA ARG A 60 -17.76 11.62 -5.27
C ARG A 60 -18.80 11.93 -4.18
N GLY A 61 -19.74 11.01 -3.95
CA GLY A 61 -20.73 11.13 -2.89
C GLY A 61 -20.10 11.19 -1.50
N LEU A 62 -19.05 10.41 -1.27
CA LEU A 62 -18.27 10.43 -0.04
C LEU A 62 -17.57 11.78 0.17
N LEU A 63 -16.85 12.28 -0.83
CA LEU A 63 -16.19 13.59 -0.77
C LEU A 63 -17.19 14.71 -0.48
N THR A 64 -18.35 14.67 -1.13
CA THR A 64 -19.45 15.62 -0.91
C THR A 64 -19.93 15.59 0.56
N MET A 65 -20.14 14.39 1.12
CA MET A 65 -20.62 14.23 2.49
C MET A 65 -19.61 14.78 3.53
N LEU A 66 -18.33 14.71 3.20
CA LEU A 66 -17.23 15.17 4.04
C LEU A 66 -16.86 16.64 3.81
N GLY A 67 -17.51 17.31 2.85
CA GLY A 67 -17.25 18.71 2.51
C GLY A 67 -15.91 18.91 1.79
N LYS A 68 -15.44 17.90 1.05
CA LYS A 68 -14.20 17.92 0.27
C LYS A 68 -14.50 18.11 -1.21
N SER A 69 -13.59 18.78 -1.93
CA SER A 69 -13.67 18.94 -3.38
C SER A 69 -13.40 17.60 -4.08
N ASP A 70 -14.10 17.36 -5.18
CA ASP A 70 -13.92 16.23 -6.09
C ASP A 70 -13.00 16.57 -7.28
N GLY A 71 -12.35 17.74 -7.29
CA GLY A 71 -11.52 18.18 -8.41
C GLY A 71 -10.34 17.26 -8.75
N ASN A 72 -9.91 16.44 -7.78
CA ASN A 72 -8.82 15.46 -7.94
C ASN A 72 -9.33 14.04 -8.23
N LEU A 73 -10.65 13.85 -8.33
CA LEU A 73 -11.28 12.58 -8.68
C LEU A 73 -11.66 12.60 -10.17
N VAL A 74 -11.02 11.75 -10.96
CA VAL A 74 -11.23 11.67 -12.41
C VAL A 74 -11.81 10.30 -12.75
N ARG A 75 -12.84 10.28 -13.59
CA ARG A 75 -13.36 9.02 -14.14
C ARG A 75 -12.55 8.64 -15.37
N HIS A 76 -12.08 7.40 -15.42
CA HIS A 76 -11.52 6.82 -16.63
C HIS A 76 -12.61 6.68 -17.70
N VAL A 77 -12.33 7.12 -18.91
CA VAL A 77 -13.24 7.04 -20.07
C VAL A 77 -12.57 6.45 -21.31
N GLY A 78 -11.34 5.96 -21.15
CA GLY A 78 -10.56 5.34 -22.22
C GLY A 78 -11.19 4.04 -22.73
N ARG A 79 -10.76 3.62 -23.93
CA ARG A 79 -11.16 2.32 -24.51
C ARG A 79 -10.27 1.17 -24.01
N ARG A 80 -9.07 1.46 -23.51
CA ARG A 80 -8.17 0.48 -22.90
C ARG A 80 -8.43 0.43 -21.40
N LEU A 81 -7.95 -0.62 -20.76
CA LEU A 81 -8.03 -0.77 -19.31
C LEU A 81 -7.25 0.36 -18.64
N LEU A 82 -7.72 0.80 -17.47
CA LEU A 82 -7.11 1.94 -16.77
C LEU A 82 -5.60 1.74 -16.54
N PHE A 83 -5.16 0.55 -16.12
CA PHE A 83 -3.75 0.31 -15.82
C PHE A 83 -2.88 0.27 -17.07
N ASP A 84 -3.37 -0.29 -18.17
CA ASP A 84 -2.72 -0.19 -19.50
C ASP A 84 -2.60 1.28 -19.93
N ASP A 85 -3.65 2.08 -19.74
CA ASP A 85 -3.66 3.50 -20.10
C ASP A 85 -2.74 4.36 -19.21
N GLN A 86 -2.28 3.82 -18.08
CA GLN A 86 -1.32 4.48 -17.18
C GLN A 86 0.08 3.87 -17.29
N ASP A 87 0.29 2.88 -18.17
CA ASP A 87 1.55 2.16 -18.34
C ASP A 87 2.10 1.53 -17.03
N ILE A 88 1.23 1.22 -16.05
CA ILE A 88 1.65 0.71 -14.72
C ILE A 88 1.58 -0.82 -14.59
N GLU A 89 1.05 -1.53 -15.58
CA GLU A 89 0.86 -2.99 -15.51
C GLU A 89 2.21 -3.72 -15.36
N GLU A 90 3.21 -3.30 -16.14
CA GLU A 90 4.57 -3.86 -16.07
C GLU A 90 5.24 -3.51 -14.73
N GLU A 91 5.02 -2.31 -14.21
CA GLU A 91 5.54 -1.88 -12.90
C GLU A 91 4.93 -2.72 -11.77
N ILE A 92 3.62 -2.99 -11.81
CA ILE A 92 2.94 -3.85 -10.85
C ILE A 92 3.51 -5.27 -10.94
N ALA A 93 3.66 -5.82 -12.14
CA ALA A 93 4.20 -7.16 -12.33
C ALA A 93 5.64 -7.28 -11.81
N ALA A 94 6.49 -6.30 -12.10
CA ALA A 94 7.86 -6.23 -11.59
C ALA A 94 7.88 -6.10 -10.06
N ALA A 95 7.04 -5.23 -9.50
CA ALA A 95 6.96 -5.01 -8.08
C ALA A 95 6.36 -6.20 -7.31
N LEU A 96 5.68 -7.13 -7.97
CA LEU A 96 5.18 -8.38 -7.38
C LEU A 96 6.12 -9.58 -7.62
N ALA A 97 7.21 -9.40 -8.37
CA ALA A 97 8.17 -10.48 -8.63
C ALA A 97 8.85 -10.95 -7.33
N PRO A 98 9.30 -12.21 -7.20
CA PRO A 98 10.00 -12.67 -5.99
C PRO A 98 11.26 -11.87 -5.66
N ARG A 99 11.89 -11.27 -6.68
CA ARG A 99 13.07 -10.40 -6.57
C ARG A 99 12.73 -8.98 -7.02
N VAL A 100 13.16 -8.00 -6.23
CA VAL A 100 12.98 -6.57 -6.51
C VAL A 100 14.35 -5.90 -6.55
N GLU A 101 14.67 -5.24 -7.65
CA GLU A 101 15.93 -4.49 -7.79
C GLU A 101 15.91 -3.22 -6.95
N LEU A 102 17.08 -2.81 -6.44
CA LEU A 102 17.24 -1.55 -5.70
C LEU A 102 17.84 -0.48 -6.61
N ASP A 103 17.40 0.76 -6.42
CA ASP A 103 18.01 1.93 -7.06
C ASP A 103 19.51 1.98 -6.76
N GLY A 104 20.37 2.05 -7.78
CA GLY A 104 21.83 2.03 -7.61
C GLY A 104 22.43 0.65 -7.39
N GLY A 105 21.70 -0.42 -7.76
CA GLY A 105 22.17 -1.80 -7.76
C GLY A 105 21.98 -2.52 -6.43
N GLY A 106 22.05 -3.85 -6.48
CA GLY A 106 21.55 -4.72 -5.43
C GLY A 106 20.07 -5.07 -5.63
N TRP A 107 19.57 -5.99 -4.82
CA TRP A 107 18.19 -6.46 -4.90
C TRP A 107 17.76 -7.09 -3.58
N ILE A 108 16.45 -7.19 -3.37
CA ILE A 108 15.84 -7.94 -2.27
C ILE A 108 15.06 -9.15 -2.81
N ALA A 109 15.13 -10.29 -2.13
CA ALA A 109 14.24 -11.42 -2.37
C ALA A 109 13.20 -11.52 -1.27
N ILE A 110 11.95 -11.78 -1.64
CA ILE A 110 10.81 -11.82 -0.73
C ILE A 110 10.16 -13.21 -0.82
N ASP A 111 10.31 -13.99 0.24
CA ASP A 111 9.86 -15.38 0.32
C ASP A 111 8.77 -15.56 1.40
N PRO A 112 7.48 -15.55 1.02
CA PRO A 112 6.41 -15.85 1.95
C PRO A 112 6.37 -17.34 2.29
N ALA A 113 6.32 -17.65 3.59
CA ALA A 113 6.14 -19.00 4.12
C ALA A 113 4.90 -19.06 5.03
N THR A 114 4.54 -20.26 5.50
CA THR A 114 3.31 -20.48 6.28
C THR A 114 3.21 -19.63 7.54
N ALA A 115 4.33 -19.37 8.22
CA ALA A 115 4.35 -18.68 9.52
C ALA A 115 5.04 -17.32 9.49
N LEU A 116 5.82 -17.03 8.45
CA LEU A 116 6.61 -15.81 8.34
C LEU A 116 6.88 -15.47 6.87
N CYS A 117 7.24 -14.22 6.62
CA CYS A 117 7.85 -13.80 5.36
C CYS A 117 9.35 -13.55 5.60
N ALA A 118 10.21 -14.23 4.84
CA ALA A 118 11.65 -14.01 4.86
C ALA A 118 12.04 -13.01 3.76
N ILE A 119 12.96 -12.11 4.07
CA ILE A 119 13.49 -11.13 3.11
C ILE A 119 15.02 -11.13 3.17
N ASP A 120 15.67 -11.42 2.04
CA ASP A 120 17.13 -11.39 1.87
C ASP A 120 17.57 -10.14 1.12
N ILE A 121 18.73 -9.57 1.49
CA ILE A 121 19.30 -8.38 0.86
C ILE A 121 20.63 -8.72 0.18
N ASN A 122 20.72 -8.44 -1.12
CA ASN A 122 21.92 -8.67 -1.92
C ASN A 122 22.50 -7.36 -2.48
N ALA A 123 23.83 -7.26 -2.49
CA ALA A 123 24.56 -6.09 -3.00
C ALA A 123 25.13 -6.29 -4.42
N ALA A 124 24.78 -7.37 -5.11
CA ALA A 124 25.26 -7.63 -6.47
C ALA A 124 24.89 -6.47 -7.42
N GLY A 125 25.88 -5.91 -8.12
CA GLY A 125 25.70 -4.78 -9.02
C GLY A 125 25.69 -3.40 -8.33
N ALA A 126 25.75 -3.32 -7.00
CA ALA A 126 25.96 -2.06 -6.29
C ALA A 126 27.44 -1.62 -6.36
N ASP A 127 27.68 -0.31 -6.46
CA ASP A 127 29.01 0.31 -6.66
C ASP A 127 30.14 -0.33 -5.83
N ALA A 128 31.02 -1.06 -6.50
CA ALA A 128 32.15 -1.77 -5.88
C ALA A 128 33.33 -0.86 -5.49
N GLY A 129 33.32 0.42 -5.91
CA GLY A 129 34.41 1.37 -5.66
C GLY A 129 34.43 2.02 -4.28
N ARG A 130 33.40 1.79 -3.46
CA ARG A 130 33.31 2.28 -2.07
C ARG A 130 33.84 1.25 -1.08
N ASP A 131 34.29 1.75 0.08
CA ASP A 131 34.61 0.89 1.21
C ASP A 131 33.46 -0.09 1.50
N SER A 132 33.82 -1.36 1.76
CA SER A 132 32.84 -2.45 1.84
C SER A 132 31.84 -2.27 2.97
N GLU A 133 32.22 -1.61 4.06
CA GLU A 133 31.30 -1.35 5.16
C GLU A 133 30.34 -0.22 4.80
N THR A 134 30.86 0.86 4.23
CA THR A 134 30.03 1.98 3.73
C THR A 134 29.00 1.50 2.71
N ARG A 135 29.40 0.61 1.79
CA ARG A 135 28.50 -0.01 0.80
C ARG A 135 27.41 -0.87 1.45
N ALA A 136 27.75 -1.67 2.46
CA ALA A 136 26.77 -2.51 3.15
C ALA A 136 25.70 -1.66 3.86
N VAL A 137 26.11 -0.58 4.55
CA VAL A 137 25.17 0.36 5.19
C VAL A 137 24.26 0.99 4.13
N ASP A 138 24.83 1.49 3.04
CA ASP A 138 24.08 2.18 1.99
C ASP A 138 23.05 1.27 1.29
N VAL A 139 23.43 0.04 0.95
CA VAL A 139 22.50 -0.94 0.35
C VAL A 139 21.43 -1.34 1.35
N ASN A 140 21.77 -1.58 2.62
CA ASN A 140 20.78 -1.89 3.65
C ASN A 140 19.77 -0.75 3.83
N LEU A 141 20.18 0.52 3.84
CA LEU A 141 19.26 1.66 3.98
C LEU A 141 18.30 1.79 2.78
N ARG A 142 18.81 1.56 1.56
CA ARG A 142 17.97 1.50 0.34
C ARG A 142 16.99 0.33 0.42
N ALA A 143 17.48 -0.85 0.81
CA ALA A 143 16.65 -2.03 1.01
C ALA A 143 15.58 -1.82 2.08
N ALA A 144 15.87 -1.15 3.21
CA ALA A 144 14.87 -0.87 4.24
C ALA A 144 13.69 -0.05 3.69
N THR A 145 13.99 0.96 2.86
CA THR A 145 12.96 1.80 2.23
C THR A 145 12.09 0.97 1.29
N GLU A 146 12.73 0.15 0.43
CA GLU A 146 12.02 -0.71 -0.52
C GLU A 146 11.21 -1.81 0.18
N ILE A 147 11.75 -2.44 1.23
CA ILE A 147 11.06 -3.45 2.03
C ILE A 147 9.76 -2.88 2.63
N VAL A 148 9.79 -1.66 3.16
CA VAL A 148 8.59 -1.00 3.68
C VAL A 148 7.57 -0.74 2.58
N HIS A 149 8.04 -0.35 1.38
CA HIS A 149 7.16 -0.20 0.22
C HIS A 149 6.50 -1.54 -0.17
N GLN A 150 7.29 -2.60 -0.30
CA GLN A 150 6.84 -3.93 -0.68
C GLN A 150 5.91 -4.59 0.34
N ILE A 151 6.15 -4.40 1.63
CA ILE A 151 5.24 -4.87 2.70
C ILE A 151 3.84 -4.28 2.49
N ARG A 152 3.76 -2.98 2.16
CA ARG A 152 2.48 -2.31 1.90
C ARG A 152 1.87 -2.75 0.57
N LEU A 153 2.68 -2.81 -0.48
CA LEU A 153 2.22 -3.15 -1.83
C LEU A 153 1.65 -4.57 -1.90
N ARG A 154 2.33 -5.53 -1.25
CA ARG A 154 1.95 -6.96 -1.25
C ARG A 154 1.00 -7.34 -0.12
N ASN A 155 0.63 -6.39 0.74
CA ASN A 155 -0.12 -6.61 1.96
C ASN A 155 0.48 -7.74 2.84
N ILE A 156 1.81 -7.69 3.07
CA ILE A 156 2.51 -8.68 3.90
C ILE A 156 2.22 -8.38 5.37
N GLY A 157 1.56 -9.33 6.04
CA GLY A 157 1.26 -9.27 7.47
C GLY A 157 1.90 -10.42 8.26
N GLY A 158 1.92 -10.27 9.58
CA GLY A 158 2.47 -11.28 10.49
C GLY A 158 3.97 -11.11 10.76
N LEU A 159 4.67 -12.23 11.00
CA LEU A 159 6.09 -12.22 11.30
C LEU A 159 6.90 -11.98 10.02
N VAL A 160 7.69 -10.90 9.99
CA VAL A 160 8.63 -10.61 8.90
C VAL A 160 10.04 -10.73 9.45
N VAL A 161 10.88 -11.50 8.76
CA VAL A 161 12.30 -11.70 9.11
C VAL A 161 13.14 -11.14 7.97
N ILE A 162 14.03 -10.21 8.29
CA ILE A 162 14.93 -9.57 7.33
C ILE A 162 16.36 -10.04 7.62
N ASP A 163 17.07 -10.53 6.59
CA ASP A 163 18.49 -10.88 6.64
C ASP A 163 19.33 -9.78 5.94
N PRO A 164 19.84 -8.77 6.69
CA PRO A 164 20.59 -7.68 6.10
C PRO A 164 22.05 -8.04 5.81
N LEU A 165 22.68 -7.27 4.93
CA LEU A 165 24.11 -7.36 4.68
C LEU A 165 24.88 -7.14 5.99
N ARG A 166 25.90 -7.97 6.23
CA ARG A 166 26.70 -7.90 7.46
C ARG A 166 27.45 -6.57 7.58
N MET A 167 27.20 -5.86 8.68
CA MET A 167 27.90 -4.63 9.05
C MET A 167 28.80 -4.90 10.27
N LYS A 168 30.08 -4.48 10.20
CA LYS A 168 31.07 -4.78 11.24
C LYS A 168 30.89 -3.89 12.46
N SER A 169 30.70 -2.60 12.24
CA SER A 169 30.49 -1.61 13.30
C SER A 169 29.08 -1.71 13.88
N ARG A 170 29.00 -1.45 15.20
CA ARG A 170 27.71 -1.28 15.88
C ARG A 170 26.96 -0.06 15.34
N ALA A 171 27.69 1.04 15.10
CA ALA A 171 27.10 2.26 14.55
C ALA A 171 26.46 2.03 13.17
N GLY A 172 27.02 1.16 12.31
CA GLY A 172 26.38 0.77 11.06
C GLY A 172 25.10 -0.04 11.28
N ARG A 173 25.11 -0.99 12.22
CA ARG A 173 23.91 -1.77 12.60
C ARG A 173 22.80 -0.90 13.19
N ASP A 174 23.14 0.05 14.05
CA ASP A 174 22.18 0.96 14.69
C ASP A 174 21.60 1.99 13.70
N LYS A 175 22.18 2.14 12.49
CA LYS A 175 21.64 3.00 11.43
C LYS A 175 20.54 2.33 10.60
N PHE A 176 20.57 1.00 10.49
CA PHE A 176 19.58 0.21 9.75
C PHE A 176 18.39 -0.10 10.65
#